data_AF-A0A3N4LX39-F1
#
_entry.id   AF-A0A3N4LX39-F1
#
_cell.length_a   1.000
_cell.length_b   1.000
_cell.length_c   1.000
_cell.angle_alpha   90.00
_cell.angle_beta   90.00
_cell.angle_gamma   90.00
#
_symmetry.space_group_name_H-M   'P 1'
#
loop_
_entity.id
_entity.type
_entity.pdbx_description
1 polymer ?
#
loop_
_entity_poly.entity_id
_entity_poly.type
_entity_poly.pdbx_seq_one_letter_code
_entity_poly.pdbx_strand_id
1 'polypeptide(L)'
;MHGLKNVFALMGGLLSLSQSVSGAALQVRQTNGTATLSCTQISIIGFPLKDDCAAALAQVKPIKPKFCIEVFRPELDYITVGTCTIHTYSTTRGMAHCLDGNLIIKGGKEILANCASIIGEQEYTGGHYEWSTVGENGEGVRFIRAPL
;
A
#
# COMPACT_ATOMS: atom_id res chain seq x y z
N MET A 1 -64.31 -34.85 -19.63
CA MET A 1 -63.29 -34.21 -20.48
C MET A 1 -62.05 -34.01 -19.64
N HIS A 2 -60.97 -34.71 -19.98
CA HIS A 2 -59.71 -34.74 -19.27
C HIS A 2 -58.88 -33.48 -19.51
N GLY A 3 -58.15 -33.05 -18.48
CA GLY A 3 -57.13 -32.00 -18.55
C GLY A 3 -56.04 -32.20 -17.50
N LEU A 4 -55.49 -33.40 -17.40
CA LEU A 4 -54.21 -33.69 -16.74
C LEU A 4 -53.12 -33.57 -17.81
N LYS A 5 -52.06 -32.78 -17.55
CA LYS A 5 -50.71 -32.81 -18.16
C LYS A 5 -50.01 -31.49 -17.80
N ASN A 6 -48.80 -31.40 -17.27
CA ASN A 6 -47.85 -32.37 -16.77
C ASN A 6 -46.90 -31.59 -15.86
N VAL A 7 -46.68 -32.11 -14.67
CA VAL A 7 -45.44 -31.92 -13.91
C VAL A 7 -44.35 -32.66 -14.70
N PHE A 8 -43.51 -31.93 -15.41
CA PHE A 8 -42.17 -32.39 -15.80
C PHE A 8 -41.21 -31.70 -14.83
N ALA A 9 -40.74 -32.42 -13.81
CA ALA A 9 -39.48 -33.18 -13.85
C ALA A 9 -38.31 -32.25 -14.19
N LEU A 10 -37.62 -31.73 -13.16
CA LEU A 10 -36.37 -32.30 -12.63
C LEU A 10 -35.33 -32.61 -13.73
N MET A 11 -34.13 -32.05 -13.54
CA MET A 11 -32.88 -32.27 -14.30
C MET A 11 -32.68 -31.34 -15.51
N GLY A 12 -32.25 -30.11 -15.21
CA GLY A 12 -31.45 -29.29 -16.12
C GLY A 12 -30.30 -28.68 -15.31
N GLY A 13 -29.05 -28.98 -15.68
CA GLY A 13 -27.80 -28.77 -14.93
C GLY A 13 -27.70 -27.44 -14.15
N LEU A 14 -27.18 -27.41 -12.93
CA LEU A 14 -25.76 -27.67 -12.65
C LEU A 14 -24.87 -27.14 -13.78
N LEU A 15 -24.76 -25.80 -13.85
CA LEU A 15 -23.76 -24.96 -14.53
C LEU A 15 -24.39 -23.54 -14.53
N SER A 16 -24.08 -22.64 -13.61
CA SER A 16 -22.78 -21.99 -13.56
C SER A 16 -22.61 -21.28 -12.21
N LEU A 17 -21.94 -21.98 -11.29
CA LEU A 17 -21.10 -21.35 -10.29
C LEU A 17 -20.05 -20.51 -11.03
N SER A 18 -20.22 -19.20 -11.00
CA SER A 18 -19.17 -18.18 -10.94
C SER A 18 -19.77 -16.88 -11.48
N GLN A 19 -20.49 -16.16 -10.63
CA GLN A 19 -20.50 -14.71 -10.82
C GLN A 19 -19.07 -14.29 -10.56
N SER A 20 -18.32 -14.19 -11.66
CA SER A 20 -17.00 -13.59 -11.75
C SER A 20 -17.02 -12.32 -10.92
N VAL A 21 -16.25 -12.34 -9.84
CA VAL A 21 -15.90 -11.15 -9.07
C VAL A 21 -15.44 -10.13 -10.10
N SER A 22 -16.23 -9.08 -10.30
CA SER A 22 -15.75 -7.87 -10.96
C SER A 22 -14.67 -7.32 -10.05
N GLY A 23 -13.46 -7.86 -10.18
CA GLY A 23 -12.24 -7.18 -9.78
C GLY A 23 -12.22 -5.93 -10.63
N ALA A 24 -12.77 -4.84 -10.07
CA ALA A 24 -12.59 -3.53 -10.62
C ALA A 24 -11.08 -3.36 -10.78
N ALA A 25 -10.61 -3.47 -12.02
CA ALA A 25 -9.30 -3.00 -12.38
C ALA A 25 -9.35 -1.49 -12.16
N LEU A 26 -9.07 -1.09 -10.91
CA LEU A 26 -8.82 0.29 -10.54
C LEU A 26 -7.56 0.67 -11.31
N GLN A 27 -7.78 1.21 -12.50
CA GLN A 27 -6.77 1.90 -13.25
C GLN A 27 -6.33 3.06 -12.36
N VAL A 28 -5.21 2.84 -11.68
CA VAL A 28 -4.52 3.85 -10.90
C VAL A 28 -4.07 4.92 -11.87
N ARG A 29 -4.89 5.96 -11.98
CA ARG A 29 -4.52 7.20 -12.63
C ARG A 29 -3.34 7.73 -11.85
N GLN A 30 -2.14 7.61 -12.41
CA GLN A 30 -1.02 8.48 -12.06
C GLN A 30 -1.48 9.89 -12.42
N THR A 31 -2.14 10.57 -11.49
CA THR A 31 -2.23 12.02 -11.57
C THR A 31 -0.80 12.50 -11.45
N ASN A 32 -0.33 13.24 -12.46
CA ASN A 32 0.91 14.02 -12.46
C ASN A 32 0.85 15.13 -11.38
N GLY A 33 0.42 14.79 -10.16
CA GLY A 33 0.46 15.64 -9.00
C GLY A 33 1.88 15.67 -8.49
N THR A 34 2.33 16.87 -8.11
CA THR A 34 3.61 17.11 -7.45
C THR A 34 3.74 16.17 -6.26
N ALA A 35 4.73 15.30 -6.29
CA ALA A 35 5.02 14.47 -5.13
C ALA A 35 5.41 15.38 -3.97
N THR A 36 4.80 15.16 -2.80
CA THR A 36 5.00 15.98 -1.62
C THR A 36 5.82 15.20 -0.60
N LEU A 37 6.90 15.81 -0.12
CA LEU A 37 7.72 15.28 0.96
C LEU A 37 7.48 16.14 2.20
N SER A 38 7.20 15.51 3.33
CA SER A 38 7.21 16.21 4.61
C SER A 38 7.94 15.37 5.66
N CYS A 39 8.77 16.06 6.44
CA CYS A 39 9.54 15.47 7.52
C CYS A 39 8.80 15.72 8.84
N THR A 40 8.47 14.65 9.54
CA THR A 40 7.80 14.73 10.84
C THR A 40 8.87 14.85 11.91
N GLN A 41 8.81 15.89 12.75
CA GLN A 41 9.90 16.18 13.68
C GLN A 41 10.10 15.10 14.77
N ILE A 42 9.07 14.33 15.13
CA ILE A 42 9.17 13.29 16.17
C ILE A 42 8.21 12.13 15.89
N SER A 43 8.74 10.91 15.70
CA SER A 43 7.98 9.66 15.84
C SER A 43 7.66 9.44 17.33
N ILE A 44 6.38 9.29 17.65
CA ILE A 44 5.84 9.17 19.02
C ILE A 44 6.44 8.00 19.83
N ILE A 45 7.05 7.04 19.13
CA ILE A 45 7.63 5.81 19.70
C ILE A 45 9.17 5.86 19.61
N GLY A 46 9.75 7.00 19.23
CA GLY A 46 11.18 7.20 18.99
C GLY A 46 11.60 6.99 17.53
N PHE A 47 12.86 7.24 17.24
CA PHE A 47 13.39 7.32 15.87
C PHE A 47 13.89 5.95 15.36
N PRO A 48 13.57 5.55 14.11
CA PRO A 48 14.27 4.45 13.47
C PRO A 48 15.70 4.86 13.07
N LEU A 49 16.60 3.89 13.05
CA LEU A 49 17.98 4.07 12.59
C LEU A 49 18.04 4.16 11.07
N LYS A 50 18.93 5.02 10.57
CA LYS A 50 19.12 5.31 9.17
C LYS A 50 19.60 4.10 8.38
N ASP A 51 20.58 3.40 8.92
CA ASP A 51 21.11 2.19 8.30
C ASP A 51 20.05 1.07 8.23
N ASP A 52 19.21 0.95 9.26
CA ASP A 52 18.09 0.02 9.27
C ASP A 52 17.04 0.37 8.20
N CYS A 53 16.72 1.66 8.03
CA CYS A 53 15.82 2.11 6.98
C CYS A 53 16.42 1.91 5.58
N ALA A 54 17.72 2.14 5.41
CA ALA A 54 18.42 1.85 4.16
C ALA A 54 18.40 0.35 3.84
N ALA A 55 18.62 -0.50 4.86
CA ALA A 55 18.54 -1.94 4.74
C ALA A 55 17.12 -2.44 4.41
N ALA A 56 16.09 -1.87 5.05
CA ALA A 56 14.69 -2.16 4.72
C ALA A 56 14.36 -1.76 3.27
N LEU A 57 14.84 -0.59 2.83
CA LEU A 57 14.59 -0.10 1.47
C LEU A 57 15.27 -0.97 0.41
N ALA A 58 16.46 -1.52 0.71
CA ALA A 58 17.17 -2.44 -0.17
C ALA A 58 16.42 -3.77 -0.39
N GLN A 59 15.49 -4.14 0.49
CA GLN A 59 14.66 -5.34 0.34
C GLN A 59 13.39 -5.10 -0.50
N VAL A 60 13.04 -3.85 -0.79
CA VAL A 60 11.88 -3.52 -1.63
C VAL A 60 12.14 -3.97 -3.07
N LYS A 61 11.27 -4.84 -3.60
CA LYS A 61 11.37 -5.29 -4.99
C LYS A 61 10.77 -4.23 -5.92
N PRO A 62 11.44 -3.84 -7.03
CA PRO A 62 10.97 -2.82 -7.98
C PRO A 62 9.87 -3.38 -8.91
N ILE A 63 8.76 -3.82 -8.33
CA ILE A 63 7.68 -4.50 -9.06
C ILE A 63 6.44 -3.61 -9.04
N LYS A 64 5.89 -3.35 -10.23
CA LYS A 64 4.52 -2.87 -10.36
C LYS A 64 3.58 -4.08 -10.27
N PRO A 65 2.76 -4.19 -9.21
CA PRO A 65 1.89 -5.35 -9.05
C PRO A 65 0.90 -5.43 -10.22
N LYS A 66 0.82 -6.61 -10.84
CA LYS A 66 -0.05 -6.86 -12.01
C LYS A 66 -1.51 -7.07 -11.61
N PHE A 67 -1.73 -7.64 -10.43
CA PHE A 67 -3.05 -7.94 -9.88
C PHE A 67 -3.06 -7.62 -8.39
N CYS A 68 -4.14 -6.99 -7.95
CA CYS A 68 -4.41 -6.61 -6.57
C CYS A 68 -5.67 -7.37 -6.15
N ILE A 69 -5.52 -8.38 -5.30
CA ILE A 69 -6.62 -9.29 -4.92
C ILE A 69 -7.02 -9.17 -3.45
N GLU A 70 -6.32 -8.35 -2.66
CA GLU A 70 -6.68 -8.13 -1.26
C GLU A 70 -7.74 -7.04 -1.09
N VAL A 71 -8.52 -7.21 -0.02
CA VAL A 71 -9.57 -6.28 0.43
C VAL A 71 -8.95 -4.94 0.81
N PHE A 72 -9.74 -3.86 0.67
CA PHE A 72 -9.42 -2.50 1.09
C PHE A 72 -8.60 -2.47 2.39
N ARG A 73 -7.32 -2.11 2.28
CA ARG A 73 -6.36 -1.92 3.37
C ARG A 73 -5.65 -0.57 3.16
N PRO A 74 -6.04 0.47 3.91
CA PRO A 74 -5.54 1.83 3.70
C PRO A 74 -4.12 2.05 4.20
N GLU A 75 -3.63 1.18 5.08
CA GLU A 75 -2.30 1.27 5.71
C GLU A 75 -1.72 -0.14 5.87
N LEU A 76 -0.41 -0.30 5.64
CA LEU A 76 0.28 -1.58 5.78
C LEU A 76 1.74 -1.39 6.16
N ASP A 77 2.20 -2.19 7.13
CA ASP A 77 3.63 -2.43 7.37
C ASP A 77 4.18 -3.32 6.24
N TYR A 78 5.01 -2.72 5.38
CA TYR A 78 5.47 -3.34 4.13
C TYR A 78 6.72 -4.20 4.34
N ILE A 79 7.78 -3.63 4.93
CA ILE A 79 9.03 -4.31 5.25
C ILE A 79 9.57 -3.76 6.57
N THR A 80 10.01 -4.64 7.45
CA THR A 80 10.63 -4.29 8.73
C THR A 80 12.05 -4.87 8.80
N VAL A 81 13.02 -4.04 9.15
CA VAL A 81 14.41 -4.42 9.40
C VAL A 81 14.92 -3.64 10.61
N GLY A 82 15.42 -4.35 11.62
CA GLY A 82 15.92 -3.75 12.84
C GLY A 82 14.89 -2.80 13.46
N THR A 83 15.26 -1.54 13.60
CA THR A 83 14.42 -0.48 14.17
C THR A 83 13.49 0.20 13.16
N CYS A 84 13.58 -0.10 11.86
CA CYS A 84 12.84 0.61 10.82
C CYS A 84 11.76 -0.27 10.18
N THR A 85 10.56 0.29 10.04
CA THR A 85 9.48 -0.25 9.22
C THR A 85 9.13 0.72 8.10
N ILE A 86 9.17 0.23 6.87
CA ILE A 86 8.59 0.91 5.72
C ILE A 86 7.09 0.67 5.80
N HIS A 87 6.34 1.75 5.97
CA HIS A 87 4.89 1.69 6.04
C HIS A 87 4.30 2.38 4.82
N THR A 88 3.41 1.70 4.11
CA THR A 88 2.72 2.23 2.94
C THR A 88 1.30 2.63 3.29
N TYR A 89 0.79 3.66 2.62
CA TYR A 89 -0.60 4.11 2.81
C TYR A 89 -1.28 4.46 1.48
N SER A 90 -2.59 4.24 1.45
CA SER A 90 -3.49 4.51 0.32
C SER A 90 -4.88 4.72 0.89
N THR A 91 -5.15 5.92 1.36
CA THR A 91 -6.39 6.28 2.07
C THR A 91 -7.62 6.26 1.16
N THR A 92 -7.50 6.73 -0.09
CA THR A 92 -8.64 6.83 -1.01
C THR A 92 -8.96 5.53 -1.74
N ARG A 93 -7.96 4.74 -2.11
CA ARG A 93 -8.20 3.44 -2.80
C ARG A 93 -8.14 2.24 -1.86
N GLY A 94 -7.56 2.38 -0.67
CA GLY A 94 -7.33 1.26 0.24
C GLY A 94 -6.37 0.23 -0.33
N MET A 95 -5.41 0.63 -1.16
CA MET A 95 -4.51 -0.29 -1.87
C MET A 95 -3.07 -0.22 -1.35
N ALA A 96 -2.88 0.03 -0.05
CA ALA A 96 -1.53 0.19 0.53
C ALA A 96 -0.65 -1.05 0.34
N HIS A 97 -1.27 -2.24 0.31
CA HIS A 97 -0.60 -3.52 0.09
C HIS A 97 -0.17 -3.76 -1.37
N CYS A 98 -0.62 -2.92 -2.30
CA CYS A 98 -0.45 -3.10 -3.73
C CYS A 98 0.12 -1.84 -4.42
N LEU A 99 0.89 -1.04 -3.68
CA LEU A 99 1.59 0.10 -4.25
C LEU A 99 2.78 -0.37 -5.10
N ASP A 100 3.14 0.43 -6.10
CA ASP A 100 4.28 0.15 -6.99
C ASP A 100 5.59 0.22 -6.20
N GLY A 101 6.35 -0.88 -6.18
CA GLY A 101 7.64 -0.95 -5.51
C GLY A 101 8.63 0.11 -5.98
N ASN A 102 8.56 0.54 -7.24
CA ASN A 102 9.42 1.62 -7.75
C ASN A 102 9.10 2.97 -7.10
N LEU A 103 7.83 3.24 -6.82
CA LEU A 103 7.40 4.46 -6.14
C LEU A 103 7.76 4.41 -4.65
N ILE A 104 7.64 3.24 -4.01
CA ILE A 104 8.11 3.01 -2.65
C ILE A 104 9.63 3.26 -2.56
N ILE A 105 10.42 2.69 -3.47
CA ILE A 105 11.88 2.90 -3.53
C ILE A 105 12.21 4.38 -3.70
N LYS A 106 11.54 5.05 -4.65
CA LYS A 106 11.73 6.49 -4.89
C LYS A 106 11.44 7.30 -3.64
N GLY A 107 10.26 7.13 -3.04
CA GLY A 107 9.85 7.87 -1.85
C GLY A 107 10.74 7.60 -0.65
N GLY A 108 11.14 6.34 -0.44
CA GLY A 108 12.08 5.97 0.61
C GLY A 108 13.44 6.66 0.45
N LYS A 109 13.98 6.74 -0.78
CA LYS A 109 15.23 7.47 -1.05
C LYS A 109 15.12 8.96 -0.74
N GLU A 110 13.99 9.58 -1.11
CA GLU A 110 13.73 11.00 -0.83
C GLU A 110 13.65 11.27 0.68
N ILE A 111 12.98 10.40 1.44
CA ILE A 111 12.96 10.49 2.90
C ILE A 111 14.37 10.34 3.47
N LEU A 112 15.14 9.34 3.00
CA LEU A 112 16.50 9.11 3.48
C LEU A 112 17.41 10.33 3.22
N ALA A 113 17.26 10.99 2.09
CA ALA A 113 18.10 12.13 1.73
C ALA A 113 17.78 13.40 2.53
N ASN A 114 16.52 13.59 2.95
CA ASN A 114 16.04 14.90 3.39
C ASN A 114 15.48 14.95 4.82
N CYS A 115 15.06 13.84 5.42
CA CYS A 115 14.39 13.83 6.74
C CYS A 115 15.27 13.34 7.90
N ALA A 116 16.58 13.52 7.81
CA ALA A 116 17.51 13.12 8.87
C ALA A 116 17.23 13.88 10.19
N SER A 117 17.57 13.25 11.31
CA SER A 117 17.46 13.86 12.64
C SER A 117 18.51 14.94 12.86
N ILE A 118 18.12 15.97 13.60
CA ILE A 118 19.05 16.95 14.16
C ILE A 118 19.70 16.45 15.46
N ILE A 119 19.13 15.41 16.06
CA ILE A 119 19.65 14.73 17.27
C ILE A 119 20.19 13.38 16.80
N GLY A 120 21.50 13.26 16.67
CA GLY A 120 22.17 12.03 16.24
C GLY A 120 22.26 11.86 14.71
N GLU A 121 23.47 11.61 14.21
CA GLU A 121 23.76 11.50 12.76
C GLU A 121 23.10 10.30 12.07
N GLN A 122 22.60 9.34 12.85
CA GLN A 122 22.07 8.06 12.39
C GLN A 122 20.57 7.90 12.58
N GLU A 123 19.86 8.91 13.08
CA GLU A 123 18.43 8.80 13.36
C GLU A 123 17.60 9.51 12.28
N TYR A 124 16.41 8.99 11.97
CA TYR A 124 15.41 9.71 11.18
C TYR A 124 14.33 10.28 12.07
N THR A 125 13.99 11.56 11.92
CA THR A 125 12.93 12.22 12.70
C THR A 125 11.54 11.63 12.45
N GLY A 126 11.39 10.98 11.30
CA GLY A 126 10.12 10.56 10.71
C GLY A 126 9.91 11.34 9.41
N GLY A 127 9.33 10.71 8.41
CA GLY A 127 9.06 11.38 7.13
C GLY A 127 8.07 10.59 6.30
N HIS A 128 7.29 11.31 5.51
CA HIS A 128 6.35 10.73 4.55
C HIS A 128 6.55 11.36 3.17
N TYR A 129 6.49 10.50 2.17
CA TYR A 129 6.55 10.88 0.77
C TYR A 129 5.27 10.43 0.09
N GLU A 130 4.51 11.40 -0.40
CA GLU A 130 3.23 11.21 -1.05
C GLU A 130 3.36 11.47 -2.56
N TRP A 131 2.89 10.55 -3.39
CA TRP A 131 2.94 10.67 -4.85
C TRP A 131 1.56 10.78 -5.51
N SER A 132 0.47 10.72 -4.75
CA SER A 132 -0.88 10.80 -5.29
C SER A 132 -1.83 11.47 -4.30
N THR A 133 -2.21 12.72 -4.55
CA THR A 133 -3.04 13.56 -3.67
C THR A 133 -4.54 13.47 -3.99
N VAL A 134 -5.10 12.26 -4.10
CA VAL A 134 -6.55 12.11 -4.30
C VAL A 134 -7.24 12.17 -2.94
N GLY A 135 -7.94 13.27 -2.61
CA GLY A 135 -8.64 13.46 -1.33
C GLY A 135 -7.78 14.17 -0.26
N GLU A 136 -8.10 13.96 1.03
CA GLU A 136 -7.40 14.64 2.15
C GLU A 136 -6.09 13.95 2.57
N ASN A 137 -5.87 12.71 2.15
CA ASN A 137 -4.63 11.98 2.35
C ASN A 137 -4.40 11.16 1.08
N GLY A 138 -3.15 11.04 0.62
CA GLY A 138 -2.85 10.41 -0.66
C GLY A 138 -2.39 8.96 -0.59
N GLU A 139 -1.63 8.57 -1.61
CA GLU A 139 -0.82 7.36 -1.58
C GLU A 139 0.64 7.69 -1.37
N GLY A 140 1.30 6.93 -0.52
CA GLY A 140 2.67 7.22 -0.15
C GLY A 140 3.36 6.15 0.66
N VAL A 141 4.54 6.52 1.13
CA VAL A 141 5.38 5.73 2.03
C VAL A 141 5.85 6.61 3.18
N ARG A 142 5.99 6.01 4.36
CA ARG A 142 6.61 6.62 5.53
C ARG A 142 7.58 5.63 6.18
N PHE A 143 8.62 6.15 6.83
CA PHE A 143 9.43 5.35 7.76
C PHE A 143 8.90 5.55 9.17
N ILE A 144 8.56 4.45 9.82
CA ILE A 144 8.14 4.42 11.22
C ILE A 144 9.07 3.50 11.99
N ARG A 145 9.14 3.70 13.31
CA ARG A 145 9.84 2.77 14.17
C ARG A 145 9.15 1.41 14.14
N ALA A 146 9.93 0.34 14.04
CA ALA A 146 9.43 -1.02 14.19
C ALA A 146 8.82 -1.23 15.59
N PRO A 147 7.67 -1.92 15.70
CA PRO A 147 7.12 -2.31 17.00
C PRO A 147 8.12 -3.21 17.74
N LEU A 148 8.27 -2.98 19.05
CA LEU A 148 9.12 -3.75 19.96
C LEU A 148 8.55 -5.15 20.24
#